data_AF-A0A0F9E9P7-F1
#
_entry.id   AF-A0A0F9E9P7-F1
#
_cell.length_a   1.000
_cell.length_b   1.000
_cell.length_c   1.000
_cell.angle_alpha   90.00
_cell.angle_beta   90.00
_cell.angle_gamma   90.00
#
_symmetry.space_group_name_H-M   'P 1'
#
loop_
_entity.id
_entity.type
_entity.pdbx_description
1 polymer ?
#
loop_
_entity_poly.entity_id
_entity_poly.type
_entity_poly.pdbx_seq_one_letter_code
_entity_poly.pdbx_strand_id
1 'polypeptide(L)'
;RCWERKQVARSEIRPKLPLDTWAKLMGVNPLHFNGVYIEDNPPAVCEQPWLQFAWQTADRVGREELSRAIAQAEADIESHLHYRLIPTWEEDEWHQTIRPMRPDLFNLTNTDIRGFAQVVKAKWGHFISGGIRTPAILVDGLDAAVAYTDPDGDGYDEVATVNVTVAAGQDPCELRVYFPISNVMVAADSQNFFTAWEIRPISVAIVGTAAVITFRREQAVLPQLQLDIVPPASDSHLRGVDGSVDDNFLDTVDVYRVYNDPQTQVNLLWEGRGIGCDACTGGCNLCEYSTQAGCLSLRGDLKNSMVAYRPAIWNAATGAFDTAALAVARQPDNVRLWYYAGLRDHSLHCAVDEMSGEWARTVAYYAAAILDRQVCACENIHSNIEYWQDDRAVRGKEGLNIPTRMLDNPFGTRRGAMYAWERVKSAGAAIGQAMTLA
;
A
#
# COMPACT_ATOMS: atom_id res chain seq x y z
N ARG A 1 22.45 -1.28 -21.13
CA ARG A 1 21.43 -0.33 -20.61
C ARG A 1 20.35 -1.19 -19.98
N CYS A 2 20.39 -1.35 -18.65
CA CYS A 2 19.39 -2.13 -17.91
C CYS A 2 18.10 -1.32 -17.83
N TRP A 3 17.02 -1.82 -18.44
CA TRP A 3 15.69 -1.26 -18.27
C TRP A 3 15.02 -1.97 -17.08
N GLU A 4 14.60 -1.20 -16.08
CA GLU A 4 13.86 -1.68 -14.91
C GLU A 4 12.43 -2.08 -15.30
N ARG A 5 12.16 -3.38 -15.36
CA ARG A 5 10.81 -3.95 -15.51
C ARG A 5 10.16 -4.19 -14.13
N LYS A 6 8.84 -4.07 -14.07
CA LYS A 6 7.98 -3.98 -12.87
C LYS A 6 6.63 -4.67 -13.23
N GLN A 7 6.17 -5.74 -12.56
CA GLN A 7 4.95 -6.52 -12.95
C GLN A 7 3.83 -6.74 -11.85
N VAL A 8 2.60 -7.21 -12.18
CA VAL A 8 1.41 -7.51 -11.32
C VAL A 8 0.89 -8.94 -11.40
N ALA A 9 0.65 -9.46 -10.21
CA ALA A 9 -0.23 -10.54 -9.82
C ALA A 9 -1.41 -9.99 -8.99
N ARG A 10 -2.62 -10.55 -9.15
CA ARG A 10 -3.83 -10.17 -8.40
C ARG A 10 -3.79 -10.71 -6.96
N SER A 11 -4.36 -9.98 -6.00
CA SER A 11 -4.69 -10.48 -4.65
C SER A 11 -5.85 -9.72 -4.00
N GLU A 12 -6.59 -10.36 -3.09
CA GLU A 12 -7.67 -9.73 -2.33
C GLU A 12 -7.13 -8.70 -1.33
N ILE A 13 -6.01 -9.02 -0.68
CA ILE A 13 -5.28 -8.08 0.16
C ILE A 13 -4.31 -7.32 -0.73
N ARG A 14 -4.27 -5.99 -0.59
CA ARG A 14 -3.31 -5.13 -1.28
C ARG A 14 -2.02 -4.98 -0.46
N PRO A 15 -0.95 -5.75 -0.72
CA PRO A 15 0.34 -5.46 -0.12
C PRO A 15 0.90 -4.15 -0.66
N LYS A 16 1.76 -3.49 0.11
CA LYS A 16 2.45 -2.27 -0.31
C LYS A 16 3.51 -2.60 -1.35
N LEU A 17 4.30 -3.66 -1.13
CA LEU A 17 5.22 -4.26 -2.08
C LEU A 17 4.42 -4.99 -3.17
N PRO A 18 4.49 -4.56 -4.44
CA PRO A 18 3.79 -5.24 -5.52
C PRO A 18 4.29 -6.68 -5.69
N LEU A 19 3.37 -7.60 -5.97
CA LEU A 19 3.67 -9.04 -6.01
C LEU A 19 4.78 -9.38 -7.00
N ASP A 20 4.91 -8.70 -8.14
CA ASP A 20 5.97 -9.08 -9.08
C ASP A 20 7.24 -8.29 -8.87
N THR A 21 7.18 -7.23 -8.05
CA THR A 21 8.41 -6.70 -7.46
C THR A 21 8.99 -7.74 -6.51
N TRP A 22 8.15 -8.42 -5.73
CA TRP A 22 8.57 -9.59 -4.96
C TRP A 22 9.10 -10.70 -5.88
N ALA A 23 8.38 -11.06 -6.95
CA ALA A 23 8.80 -12.10 -7.89
C ALA A 23 10.18 -11.80 -8.50
N LYS A 24 10.39 -10.55 -8.94
CA LYS A 24 11.67 -10.06 -9.46
C LYS A 24 12.80 -10.16 -8.44
N LEU A 25 12.55 -9.79 -7.18
CA LEU A 25 13.55 -9.88 -6.11
C LEU A 25 13.91 -11.34 -5.78
N MET A 26 12.96 -12.26 -5.92
CA MET A 26 13.16 -13.69 -5.69
C MET A 26 13.69 -14.43 -6.93
N GLY A 27 13.80 -13.76 -8.08
CA GLY A 27 14.28 -14.34 -9.34
C GLY A 27 13.26 -15.22 -10.04
N VAL A 28 11.96 -15.02 -9.79
CA VAL A 28 10.87 -15.75 -10.44
C VAL A 28 10.57 -15.14 -11.82
N ASN A 29 10.34 -15.99 -12.82
CA ASN A 29 9.91 -15.51 -14.13
C ASN A 29 8.49 -14.90 -14.00
N PRO A 30 8.29 -13.66 -14.45
CA PRO A 30 7.02 -12.95 -14.30
C PRO A 30 5.85 -13.55 -15.08
N LEU A 31 6.08 -14.16 -16.25
CA LEU A 31 5.02 -14.89 -16.97
C LEU A 31 4.47 -16.02 -16.12
N HIS A 32 5.41 -16.83 -15.62
CA HIS A 32 5.13 -17.99 -14.78
C HIS A 32 4.45 -17.57 -13.47
N PHE A 33 4.90 -16.47 -12.87
CA PHE A 33 4.32 -15.91 -11.65
C PHE A 33 2.86 -15.46 -11.83
N ASN A 34 2.54 -14.87 -12.99
CA ASN A 34 1.20 -14.37 -13.32
C ASN A 34 0.24 -15.40 -13.91
N GLY A 35 0.64 -16.67 -13.93
CA GLY A 35 -0.22 -17.71 -14.47
C GLY A 35 -0.20 -17.78 -15.99
N VAL A 36 0.76 -17.15 -16.67
CA VAL A 36 0.86 -17.12 -18.14
C VAL A 36 1.85 -18.16 -18.62
N TYR A 37 1.46 -18.91 -19.64
CA TYR A 37 2.26 -19.92 -20.33
C TYR A 37 2.29 -19.63 -21.83
N ILE A 38 3.42 -19.88 -22.47
CA ILE A 38 3.59 -19.74 -23.94
C ILE A 38 4.09 -21.08 -24.46
N GLU A 39 3.37 -21.65 -25.44
CA GLU A 39 3.72 -22.97 -26.00
C GLU A 39 5.06 -22.96 -26.74
N ASP A 40 5.34 -21.90 -27.48
CA ASP A 40 6.57 -21.76 -28.28
C ASP A 40 7.82 -21.46 -27.43
N ASN A 41 7.64 -21.06 -26.17
CA ASN A 41 8.73 -20.78 -25.24
C ASN A 41 8.48 -21.44 -23.87
N PRO A 42 8.42 -22.78 -23.83
CA PRO A 42 8.12 -23.47 -22.59
C PRO A 42 9.29 -23.29 -21.62
N PRO A 43 9.04 -22.93 -20.35
CA PRO A 43 10.10 -22.86 -19.36
C PRO A 43 10.79 -24.22 -19.23
N ALA A 44 12.09 -24.27 -19.48
CA ALA A 44 12.86 -25.51 -19.65
C ALA A 44 12.84 -26.47 -18.44
N VAL A 45 12.37 -26.04 -17.26
CA VAL A 45 12.45 -26.82 -16.00
C VAL A 45 11.17 -26.75 -15.16
N CYS A 46 10.14 -25.99 -15.57
CA CYS A 46 8.98 -25.69 -14.71
C CYS A 46 7.67 -25.62 -15.46
N GLU A 47 7.00 -26.77 -15.61
CA GLU A 47 5.81 -26.89 -16.45
C GLU A 47 4.56 -26.19 -15.87
N GLN A 48 4.49 -25.92 -14.56
CA GLN A 48 3.27 -25.41 -13.92
C GLN A 48 3.45 -23.99 -13.40
N PRO A 49 2.67 -23.00 -13.90
CA PRO A 49 2.73 -21.63 -13.41
C PRO A 49 2.20 -21.48 -11.99
N TRP A 50 2.51 -20.35 -11.37
CA TRP A 50 1.85 -19.96 -10.14
C TRP A 50 0.39 -19.64 -10.42
N LEU A 51 -0.47 -20.15 -9.56
CA LEU A 51 -1.90 -19.95 -9.65
C LEU A 51 -2.36 -18.93 -8.61
N GLN A 52 -3.60 -18.50 -8.74
CA GLN A 52 -4.18 -17.48 -7.88
C GLN A 52 -4.28 -17.98 -6.43
N PHE A 53 -4.77 -19.21 -6.26
CA PHE A 53 -5.05 -19.79 -4.95
C PHE A 53 -4.37 -21.14 -4.77
N ALA A 54 -4.07 -21.48 -3.50
CA ALA A 54 -3.39 -22.72 -3.15
C ALA A 54 -4.20 -23.99 -3.47
N TRP A 55 -5.53 -23.90 -3.43
CA TRP A 55 -6.41 -25.03 -3.73
C TRP A 55 -6.44 -25.38 -5.22
N GLN A 56 -5.95 -24.51 -6.12
CA GLN A 56 -5.92 -24.80 -7.55
C GLN A 56 -4.82 -25.81 -7.92
N THR A 57 -3.76 -25.95 -7.11
CA THR A 57 -2.66 -26.91 -7.34
C THR A 57 -2.18 -27.57 -6.06
N ALA A 58 -2.69 -28.78 -5.76
CA ALA A 58 -2.12 -29.72 -4.79
C ALA A 58 -1.53 -29.07 -3.51
N ASP A 59 -2.24 -28.09 -2.94
CA ASP A 59 -1.85 -27.32 -1.75
C ASP A 59 -0.52 -26.55 -1.82
N ARG A 60 -0.08 -26.13 -3.01
CA ARG A 60 1.09 -25.25 -3.19
C ARG A 60 0.74 -23.80 -2.87
N VAL A 61 1.75 -22.98 -2.54
CA VAL A 61 1.53 -21.55 -2.29
C VAL A 61 0.99 -20.87 -3.56
N GLY A 62 -0.18 -20.24 -3.44
CA GLY A 62 -0.76 -19.38 -4.47
C GLY A 62 -0.40 -17.91 -4.28
N ARG A 63 -0.67 -17.07 -5.29
CA ARG A 63 -0.46 -15.61 -5.21
C ARG A 63 -1.20 -14.96 -4.05
N GLU A 64 -2.40 -15.44 -3.73
CA GLU A 64 -3.19 -14.93 -2.62
C GLU A 64 -2.51 -15.16 -1.26
N GLU A 65 -1.98 -16.36 -1.03
CA GLU A 65 -1.26 -16.69 0.20
C GLU A 65 0.05 -15.90 0.31
N LEU A 66 0.76 -15.72 -0.81
CA LEU A 66 1.91 -14.83 -0.88
C LEU A 66 1.55 -13.40 -0.50
N SER A 67 0.45 -12.85 -1.02
CA SER A 67 0.03 -11.48 -0.73
C SER A 67 -0.25 -11.26 0.76
N ARG A 68 -0.84 -12.26 1.42
CA ARG A 68 -1.08 -12.28 2.87
C ARG A 68 0.24 -12.32 3.64
N ALA A 69 1.19 -13.13 3.20
CA ALA A 69 2.52 -13.20 3.82
C ALA A 69 3.30 -11.87 3.67
N ILE A 70 3.19 -11.20 2.52
CA ILE A 70 3.79 -9.87 2.31
C ILE A 70 3.12 -8.82 3.19
N ALA A 71 1.79 -8.77 3.20
CA ALA A 71 1.05 -7.81 4.03
C ALA A 71 1.32 -8.02 5.53
N GLN A 72 1.47 -9.28 5.97
CA GLN A 72 1.86 -9.62 7.34
C GLN A 72 3.28 -9.12 7.64
N ALA A 73 4.25 -9.42 6.76
CA ALA A 73 5.63 -8.96 6.91
C ALA A 73 5.71 -7.42 7.00
N GLU A 74 4.96 -6.71 6.17
CA GLU A 74 4.85 -5.25 6.20
C GLU A 74 4.28 -4.76 7.52
N ALA A 75 3.14 -5.31 7.97
CA ALA A 75 2.51 -4.91 9.22
C ALA A 75 3.43 -5.13 10.44
N ASP A 76 4.10 -6.27 10.49
CA ASP A 76 5.05 -6.61 11.56
C ASP A 76 6.23 -5.63 11.57
N ILE A 77 6.85 -5.37 10.42
CA ILE A 77 7.95 -4.40 10.30
C ILE A 77 7.49 -3.00 10.70
N GLU A 78 6.36 -2.52 10.17
CA GLU A 78 5.81 -1.19 10.45
C GLU A 78 5.46 -1.01 11.92
N SER A 79 4.93 -2.04 12.58
CA SER A 79 4.56 -2.00 13.99
C SER A 79 5.75 -1.68 14.91
N HIS A 80 6.95 -2.18 14.57
CA HIS A 80 8.18 -1.91 15.31
C HIS A 80 8.89 -0.63 14.88
N LEU A 81 8.74 -0.23 13.61
CA LEU A 81 9.33 1.01 13.09
C LEU A 81 8.55 2.26 13.51
N HIS A 82 7.24 2.11 13.72
CA HIS A 82 6.27 3.18 13.97
C HIS A 82 6.15 4.19 12.81
N TYR A 83 6.35 3.74 11.58
CA TYR A 83 5.99 4.46 10.36
C TYR A 83 5.70 3.49 9.23
N ARG A 84 5.08 3.99 8.17
CA ARG A 84 4.71 3.21 6.99
C ARG A 84 5.88 3.11 6.01
N LEU A 85 6.16 1.91 5.49
CA LEU A 85 7.28 1.64 4.58
C LEU A 85 7.12 2.35 3.23
N ILE A 86 5.87 2.54 2.81
CA ILE A 86 5.46 3.38 1.70
C ILE A 86 4.45 4.39 2.27
N PRO A 87 4.39 5.63 1.78
CA PRO A 87 3.35 6.57 2.14
C PRO A 87 1.94 5.97 1.99
N THR A 88 1.15 6.00 3.07
CA THR A 88 -0.26 5.59 3.08
C THR A 88 -1.12 6.63 3.75
N TRP A 89 -2.41 6.65 3.38
CA TRP A 89 -3.40 7.49 4.03
C TRP A 89 -3.91 6.78 5.27
N GLU A 90 -3.86 7.50 6.39
CA GLU A 90 -4.46 7.09 7.64
C GLU A 90 -5.77 7.85 7.78
N GLU A 91 -6.83 7.08 7.94
CA GLU A 91 -8.18 7.59 8.04
C GLU A 91 -8.70 7.38 9.45
N ASP A 92 -9.46 8.36 9.95
CA ASP A 92 -10.21 8.20 11.18
C ASP A 92 -9.33 7.87 12.41
N GLU A 93 -8.20 8.54 12.57
CA GLU A 93 -7.33 8.31 13.73
C GLU A 93 -7.75 9.19 14.92
N TRP A 94 -8.17 8.58 16.03
CA TRP A 94 -8.64 9.29 17.22
C TRP A 94 -7.53 9.52 18.23
N HIS A 95 -7.48 10.75 18.75
CA HIS A 95 -6.62 11.11 19.86
C HIS A 95 -7.35 11.97 20.88
N GLN A 96 -7.06 11.71 22.15
CA GLN A 96 -7.40 12.65 23.21
C GLN A 96 -6.46 13.84 23.13
N THR A 97 -7.02 15.04 23.27
CA THR A 97 -6.18 16.23 23.38
C THR A 97 -5.60 16.35 24.79
N ILE A 98 -4.59 17.19 24.96
CA ILE A 98 -3.99 17.44 26.27
C ILE A 98 -5.05 18.06 27.18
N ARG A 99 -5.40 17.34 28.26
CA ARG A 99 -6.31 17.80 29.31
C ARG A 99 -5.51 18.23 30.54
N PRO A 100 -5.93 19.27 31.28
CA PRO A 100 -5.38 19.54 32.60
C PRO A 100 -5.52 18.31 33.51
N MET A 101 -4.55 18.10 34.41
CA MET A 101 -4.59 17.00 35.39
C MET A 101 -5.85 17.05 36.29
N ARG A 102 -6.41 18.25 36.46
CA ARG A 102 -7.64 18.50 37.22
C ARG A 102 -8.87 18.36 36.30
N PRO A 103 -9.74 17.37 36.51
CA PRO A 103 -10.90 17.11 35.62
C PRO A 103 -11.93 18.24 35.55
N ASP A 104 -11.95 19.13 36.55
CA ASP A 104 -12.80 20.32 36.61
C ASP A 104 -12.30 21.47 35.71
N LEU A 105 -11.05 21.42 35.27
CA LEU A 105 -10.44 22.43 34.42
C LEU A 105 -10.46 21.99 32.95
N PHE A 106 -10.80 22.93 32.08
CA PHE A 106 -10.66 22.77 30.63
C PHE A 106 -9.87 23.94 30.06
N ASN A 107 -9.09 23.66 29.02
CA ASN A 107 -8.36 24.70 28.32
C ASN A 107 -9.35 25.53 27.49
N LEU A 108 -9.36 26.84 27.71
CA LEU A 108 -10.20 27.78 26.97
C LEU A 108 -9.64 28.11 25.59
N THR A 109 -8.32 27.99 25.43
CA THR A 109 -7.62 28.30 24.18
C THR A 109 -7.00 27.04 23.59
N ASN A 110 -6.85 27.02 22.26
CA ASN A 110 -6.13 25.96 21.56
C ASN A 110 -4.61 26.27 21.47
N THR A 111 -4.07 26.95 22.47
CA THR A 111 -2.66 27.35 22.52
C THR A 111 -1.97 26.72 23.72
N ASP A 112 -0.71 26.34 23.54
CA ASP A 112 0.16 25.93 24.63
C ASP A 112 0.65 27.15 25.44
N ILE A 113 1.40 26.90 26.51
CA ILE A 113 1.97 27.94 27.37
C ILE A 113 2.93 28.90 26.64
N ARG A 114 3.39 28.55 25.43
CA ARG A 114 4.25 29.38 24.58
C ARG A 114 3.45 30.15 23.52
N GLY A 115 2.14 29.99 23.48
CA GLY A 115 1.26 30.60 22.48
C GLY A 115 1.22 29.87 21.13
N PHE A 116 1.83 28.69 21.01
CA PHE A 116 1.71 27.86 19.80
C PHE A 116 0.47 27.00 19.85
N ALA A 117 0.00 26.50 18.70
CA ALA A 117 -1.12 25.57 18.70
C ALA A 117 -0.79 24.28 19.49
N GLN A 118 -1.80 23.74 20.17
CA GLN A 118 -1.71 22.42 20.80
C GLN A 118 -1.36 21.36 19.76
N VAL A 119 -0.66 20.32 20.21
CA VAL A 119 -0.22 19.23 19.36
C VAL A 119 -0.77 17.90 19.80
N VAL A 120 -0.92 17.03 18.82
CA VAL A 120 -1.16 15.61 18.98
C VAL A 120 -0.08 14.86 18.21
N LYS A 121 0.35 13.72 18.75
CA LYS A 121 1.29 12.84 18.05
C LYS A 121 0.49 11.81 17.27
N ALA A 122 0.60 11.83 15.95
CA ALA A 122 -0.01 10.80 15.13
C ALA A 122 0.64 9.43 15.39
N LYS A 123 -0.10 8.34 15.16
CA LYS A 123 0.32 6.96 15.40
C LYS A 123 1.50 6.59 14.51
N TRP A 124 1.50 7.09 13.28
CA TRP A 124 2.51 6.78 12.28
C TRP A 124 3.41 7.99 12.02
N GLY A 125 4.72 7.74 12.12
CA GLY A 125 5.79 8.68 11.82
C GLY A 125 5.88 9.05 10.33
N HIS A 126 6.79 9.98 10.02
CA HIS A 126 7.00 10.51 8.67
C HIS A 126 5.75 11.16 8.07
N PHE A 127 5.17 12.12 8.79
CA PHE A 127 4.06 12.94 8.29
C PHE A 127 4.43 13.65 6.99
N ILE A 128 3.54 13.59 5.99
CA ILE A 128 3.71 14.26 4.70
C ILE A 128 2.75 15.45 4.59
N SER A 129 1.45 15.18 4.72
CA SER A 129 0.40 16.20 4.61
C SER A 129 -0.89 15.73 5.29
N GLY A 130 -1.74 16.66 5.71
CA GLY A 130 -3.12 16.34 6.10
C GLY A 130 -3.98 16.12 4.85
N GLY A 131 -4.97 15.24 4.94
CA GLY A 131 -5.89 14.97 3.83
C GLY A 131 -6.38 13.53 3.78
N ILE A 132 -7.29 13.28 2.85
CA ILE A 132 -7.85 11.95 2.57
C ILE A 132 -7.46 11.47 1.18
N ARG A 133 -7.41 10.15 1.02
CA ARG A 133 -7.20 9.55 -0.30
C ARG A 133 -8.41 9.84 -1.18
N THR A 134 -8.19 10.50 -2.31
CA THR A 134 -9.26 10.78 -3.28
C THR A 134 -8.88 10.24 -4.65
N PRO A 135 -9.58 9.20 -5.15
CA PRO A 135 -9.50 8.80 -6.53
C PRO A 135 -10.36 9.74 -7.40
N ALA A 136 -9.79 10.24 -8.48
CA ALA A 136 -10.51 10.98 -9.52
C ALA A 136 -10.31 10.32 -10.87
N ILE A 137 -11.42 10.14 -11.60
CA ILE A 137 -11.44 9.64 -12.97
C ILE A 137 -10.83 10.70 -13.89
N LEU A 138 -9.94 10.30 -14.79
CA LEU A 138 -9.46 11.16 -15.88
C LEU A 138 -10.52 11.24 -16.98
N VAL A 139 -10.57 12.33 -17.74
CA VAL A 139 -11.62 12.57 -18.77
C VAL A 139 -11.73 11.40 -19.76
N ASP A 140 -10.59 10.87 -20.19
CA ASP A 140 -10.49 9.71 -21.08
C ASP A 140 -9.94 8.47 -20.35
N GLY A 141 -10.13 8.43 -19.03
CA GLY A 141 -9.55 7.41 -18.15
C GLY A 141 -10.33 6.11 -18.07
N LEU A 142 -11.64 6.13 -18.35
CA LEU A 142 -12.46 4.92 -18.32
C LEU A 142 -12.37 4.16 -19.64
N ASP A 143 -12.25 2.84 -19.55
CA ASP A 143 -12.12 1.93 -20.70
C ASP A 143 -11.04 2.38 -21.70
N ALA A 144 -9.91 2.88 -21.20
CA ALA A 144 -8.79 3.31 -22.01
C ALA A 144 -8.17 2.11 -22.74
N ALA A 145 -8.06 2.19 -24.07
CA ALA A 145 -7.57 1.10 -24.90
C ALA A 145 -6.10 0.75 -24.59
N VAL A 146 -5.82 -0.55 -24.50
CA VAL A 146 -4.49 -1.11 -24.31
C VAL A 146 -3.91 -1.53 -25.66
N ALA A 147 -2.73 -1.02 -25.99
CA ALA A 147 -1.96 -1.47 -27.15
C ALA A 147 -0.81 -2.37 -26.70
N TYR A 148 -0.79 -3.59 -27.21
CA TYR A 148 0.30 -4.54 -26.96
C TYR A 148 1.37 -4.44 -28.06
N THR A 149 2.63 -4.53 -27.65
CA THR A 149 3.78 -4.52 -28.57
C THR A 149 4.83 -5.51 -28.12
N ASP A 150 5.41 -6.22 -29.09
CA ASP A 150 6.64 -7.03 -29.01
C ASP A 150 7.87 -6.19 -29.42
N PRO A 151 8.67 -5.68 -28.46
CA PRO A 151 9.84 -4.86 -28.76
C PRO A 151 11.07 -5.66 -29.20
N ASP A 152 11.13 -6.99 -28.99
CA ASP A 152 12.30 -7.81 -29.31
C ASP A 152 12.11 -8.77 -30.48
N GLY A 153 10.89 -8.91 -30.98
CA GLY A 153 10.52 -9.66 -32.17
C GLY A 153 10.47 -11.17 -31.94
N ASP A 154 10.31 -11.63 -30.70
CA ASP A 154 10.23 -13.05 -30.37
C ASP A 154 8.84 -13.67 -30.60
N GLY A 155 7.86 -12.85 -30.99
CA GLY A 155 6.49 -13.25 -31.30
C GLY A 155 5.53 -13.15 -30.10
N TYR A 156 5.99 -12.69 -28.94
CA TYR A 156 5.16 -12.45 -27.77
C TYR A 156 5.14 -10.95 -27.44
N ASP A 157 3.96 -10.32 -27.49
CA ASP A 157 3.85 -8.89 -27.16
C ASP A 157 3.92 -8.68 -25.64
N GLU A 158 5.07 -8.33 -25.06
CA GLU A 158 5.15 -8.28 -23.60
C GLU A 158 4.88 -6.90 -23.02
N VAL A 159 4.79 -5.83 -23.83
CA VAL A 159 4.58 -4.46 -23.35
C VAL A 159 3.18 -3.98 -23.70
N ALA A 160 2.41 -3.67 -22.66
CA ALA A 160 1.12 -3.00 -22.74
C ALA A 160 1.31 -1.48 -22.60
N THR A 161 0.75 -0.71 -23.53
CA THR A 161 0.83 0.75 -23.56
C THR A 161 -0.57 1.35 -23.55
N VAL A 162 -0.79 2.32 -22.68
CA VAL A 162 -2.05 3.05 -22.52
C VAL A 162 -1.76 4.54 -22.61
N ASN A 163 -2.53 5.24 -23.46
CA ASN A 163 -2.40 6.68 -23.65
C ASN A 163 -3.64 7.37 -23.09
N VAL A 164 -3.44 8.32 -22.17
CA VAL A 164 -4.53 9.10 -21.57
C VAL A 164 -4.22 10.59 -21.53
N THR A 165 -5.26 11.41 -21.60
CA THR A 165 -5.15 12.87 -21.45
C THR A 165 -5.12 13.26 -19.97
N VAL A 166 -4.13 14.07 -19.58
CA VAL A 166 -3.95 14.59 -18.21
C VAL A 166 -3.82 16.12 -18.21
N ALA A 167 -4.07 16.73 -17.05
CA ALA A 167 -3.78 18.15 -16.86
C ALA A 167 -2.28 18.44 -17.00
N ALA A 168 -1.94 19.60 -17.57
CA ALA A 168 -0.54 20.02 -17.68
C ALA A 168 0.11 20.13 -16.29
N GLY A 169 1.28 19.51 -16.11
CA GLY A 169 2.01 19.49 -14.84
C GLY A 169 1.49 18.48 -13.81
N GLN A 170 0.59 17.57 -14.21
CA GLN A 170 0.16 16.45 -13.38
C GLN A 170 1.36 15.59 -12.93
N ASP A 171 1.38 15.16 -11.67
CA ASP A 171 2.43 14.28 -11.15
C ASP A 171 2.23 12.86 -11.71
N PRO A 172 3.22 12.25 -12.40
CA PRO A 172 3.12 10.89 -12.91
C PRO A 172 2.91 9.87 -11.79
N CYS A 173 3.40 10.13 -10.58
CA CYS A 173 3.30 9.23 -9.45
C CYS A 173 1.92 9.24 -8.77
N GLU A 174 0.99 10.11 -9.20
CA GLU A 174 -0.42 10.08 -8.79
C GLU A 174 -1.28 9.23 -9.74
N LEU A 175 -0.79 8.87 -10.93
CA LEU A 175 -1.55 8.03 -11.86
C LEU A 175 -1.50 6.56 -11.42
N ARG A 176 -2.64 5.90 -11.52
CA ARG A 176 -2.82 4.47 -11.22
C ARG A 176 -3.71 3.83 -12.28
N VAL A 177 -3.40 2.59 -12.60
CA VAL A 177 -4.15 1.78 -13.56
C VAL A 177 -4.89 0.69 -12.80
N TYR A 178 -6.14 0.46 -13.18
CA TYR A 178 -7.03 -0.53 -12.60
C TYR A 178 -7.64 -1.39 -13.69
N PHE A 179 -8.06 -2.60 -13.32
CA PHE A 179 -8.93 -3.40 -14.18
C PHE A 179 -10.23 -2.62 -14.45
N PRO A 180 -10.80 -2.73 -15.66
CA PRO A 180 -11.96 -1.94 -16.03
C PRO A 180 -13.18 -2.37 -15.24
N ILE A 181 -13.95 -1.41 -14.74
CA ILE A 181 -15.19 -1.68 -13.96
C ILE A 181 -16.26 -2.39 -14.80
N SER A 182 -16.14 -2.35 -16.14
CA SER A 182 -16.98 -3.08 -17.08
C SER A 182 -16.78 -4.60 -17.02
N ASN A 183 -15.66 -5.08 -16.48
CA ASN A 183 -15.44 -6.51 -16.24
C ASN A 183 -16.37 -7.03 -15.12
N VAL A 184 -17.08 -8.13 -15.38
CA VAL A 184 -18.12 -8.68 -14.48
C VAL A 184 -17.56 -9.03 -13.10
N MET A 185 -16.33 -9.53 -13.02
CA MET A 185 -15.70 -9.88 -11.74
C MET A 185 -15.32 -8.65 -10.93
N VAL A 186 -14.85 -7.60 -11.60
CA VAL A 186 -14.47 -6.32 -10.98
C VAL A 186 -15.73 -5.62 -10.46
N ALA A 187 -16.79 -5.59 -11.26
CA ALA A 187 -18.08 -5.04 -10.87
C ALA A 187 -18.69 -5.74 -9.64
N ALA A 188 -18.49 -7.05 -9.51
CA ALA A 188 -18.98 -7.83 -8.37
C ALA A 188 -18.28 -7.49 -7.04
N ASP A 189 -17.08 -6.92 -7.09
CA ASP A 189 -16.26 -6.55 -5.93
C ASP A 189 -16.00 -5.03 -5.87
N SER A 190 -17.02 -4.24 -6.23
CA SER A 190 -16.91 -2.78 -6.32
C SER A 190 -16.49 -2.09 -5.01
N GLN A 191 -16.71 -2.74 -3.86
CA GLN A 191 -16.32 -2.21 -2.54
C GLN A 191 -14.79 -2.21 -2.36
N ASN A 192 -14.09 -3.21 -2.93
CA ASN A 192 -12.64 -3.33 -2.86
C ASN A 192 -11.96 -2.94 -4.17
N PHE A 193 -12.66 -2.24 -5.07
CA PHE A 193 -12.16 -1.85 -6.39
C PHE A 193 -10.75 -1.23 -6.30
N PHE A 194 -10.58 -0.21 -5.45
CA PHE A 194 -9.32 0.52 -5.35
C PHE A 194 -8.20 -0.21 -4.57
N THR A 195 -8.51 -1.36 -3.96
CA THR A 195 -7.55 -2.17 -3.21
C THR A 195 -7.16 -3.42 -3.98
N ALA A 196 -8.12 -4.21 -4.47
CA ALA A 196 -7.87 -5.52 -5.06
C ALA A 196 -7.57 -5.50 -6.58
N TRP A 197 -7.97 -4.44 -7.29
CA TRP A 197 -8.00 -4.42 -8.77
C TRP A 197 -7.01 -3.45 -9.40
N GLU A 198 -5.94 -3.12 -8.70
CA GLU A 198 -4.91 -2.20 -9.20
C GLU A 198 -3.80 -2.95 -9.94
N ILE A 199 -3.46 -2.47 -11.13
CA ILE A 199 -2.33 -2.94 -11.90
C ILE A 199 -1.08 -2.17 -11.42
N ARG A 200 -0.28 -2.78 -10.54
CA ARG A 200 1.07 -2.34 -10.12
C ARG A 200 2.21 -3.38 -10.17
N PRO A 201 3.41 -2.97 -10.59
CA PRO A 201 3.77 -1.60 -10.88
C PRO A 201 3.57 -1.24 -12.36
N ILE A 202 3.61 0.07 -12.59
CA ILE A 202 3.51 0.72 -13.91
C ILE A 202 4.68 1.68 -14.08
N SER A 203 4.95 2.08 -15.31
CA SER A 203 5.81 3.21 -15.62
C SER A 203 4.98 4.29 -16.33
N VAL A 204 5.13 5.53 -15.91
CA VAL A 204 4.33 6.66 -16.39
C VAL A 204 5.28 7.73 -16.91
N ALA A 205 5.08 8.17 -18.15
CA ALA A 205 5.77 9.30 -18.74
C ALA A 205 4.74 10.34 -19.21
N ILE A 206 4.88 11.59 -18.76
CA ILE A 206 3.98 12.68 -19.14
C ILE A 206 4.72 13.67 -20.03
N VAL A 207 4.17 13.95 -21.21
CA VAL A 207 4.68 14.98 -22.14
C VAL A 207 3.53 15.93 -22.48
N GLY A 208 3.60 17.17 -21.98
CA GLY A 208 2.52 18.14 -22.12
C GLY A 208 1.27 17.71 -21.37
N THR A 209 0.22 17.34 -22.10
CA THR A 209 -1.06 16.85 -21.57
C THR A 209 -1.31 15.37 -21.90
N ALA A 210 -0.33 14.68 -22.49
CA ALA A 210 -0.42 13.25 -22.81
C ALA A 210 0.40 12.45 -21.79
N ALA A 211 -0.25 11.51 -21.11
CA ALA A 211 0.41 10.51 -20.28
C ALA A 211 0.48 9.18 -21.04
N VAL A 212 1.69 8.65 -21.17
CA VAL A 212 1.97 7.31 -21.69
C VAL A 212 2.25 6.41 -20.50
N ILE A 213 1.38 5.45 -20.27
CA ILE A 213 1.49 4.48 -19.19
C ILE A 213 1.86 3.15 -19.80
N THR A 214 2.94 2.54 -19.31
CA THR A 214 3.39 1.23 -19.76
C THR A 214 3.45 0.25 -18.61
N PHE A 215 2.99 -0.97 -18.86
CA PHE A 215 3.14 -2.12 -17.99
C PHE A 215 3.29 -3.37 -18.86
N ARG A 216 3.43 -4.53 -18.24
CA ARG A 216 3.69 -5.80 -18.93
C ARG A 216 2.40 -6.55 -19.21
N ARG A 217 2.32 -7.24 -20.35
CA ARG A 217 1.10 -7.91 -20.80
C ARG A 217 0.58 -8.94 -19.80
N GLU A 218 1.48 -9.68 -19.17
CA GLU A 218 1.15 -10.70 -18.14
C GLU A 218 0.43 -10.13 -16.91
N GLN A 219 0.43 -8.81 -16.72
CA GLN A 219 -0.29 -8.10 -15.65
C GLN A 219 -1.77 -7.90 -15.94
N ALA A 220 -2.13 -7.96 -17.23
CA ALA A 220 -3.46 -7.68 -17.74
C ALA A 220 -4.20 -8.95 -18.17
N VAL A 221 -3.89 -10.09 -17.54
CA VAL A 221 -4.63 -11.34 -17.75
C VAL A 221 -6.07 -11.16 -17.26
N LEU A 222 -7.03 -11.63 -18.04
CA LEU A 222 -8.43 -11.57 -17.66
C LEU A 222 -8.70 -12.28 -16.32
N PRO A 223 -9.35 -11.61 -15.34
CA PRO A 223 -9.52 -12.16 -13.99
C PRO A 223 -10.24 -13.51 -13.95
N GLN A 224 -11.20 -13.73 -14.85
CA GLN A 224 -11.95 -14.97 -14.93
C GLN A 224 -11.08 -16.17 -15.31
N LEU A 225 -10.05 -15.96 -16.15
CA LEU A 225 -9.15 -17.02 -16.58
C LEU A 225 -8.17 -17.43 -15.47
N GLN A 226 -7.82 -16.50 -14.57
CA GLN A 226 -6.98 -16.81 -13.41
C GLN A 226 -7.68 -17.70 -12.37
N LEU A 227 -9.02 -17.71 -12.39
CA LEU A 227 -9.83 -18.57 -11.51
C LEU A 227 -10.22 -19.89 -12.16
N ASP A 228 -9.92 -20.08 -13.44
CA ASP A 228 -10.26 -21.31 -14.13
C ASP A 228 -9.48 -22.49 -13.55
N ILE A 229 -10.17 -23.60 -13.44
CA ILE A 229 -9.69 -24.87 -12.87
C ILE A 229 -9.81 -26.00 -13.90
N VAL A 230 -10.43 -25.71 -15.04
CA VAL A 230 -10.64 -26.68 -16.10
C VAL A 230 -9.37 -26.70 -16.95
N PRO A 231 -8.63 -27.83 -16.97
CA PRO A 231 -7.49 -27.93 -17.86
C PRO A 231 -7.98 -27.90 -19.33
N PRO A 232 -7.14 -27.43 -20.27
CA PRO A 232 -7.49 -27.41 -21.68
C PRO A 232 -7.92 -28.80 -22.16
N ALA A 233 -8.85 -28.91 -23.11
CA ALA A 233 -9.28 -30.22 -23.63
C ALA A 233 -8.13 -31.06 -24.22
N SER A 234 -7.02 -30.41 -24.61
CA SER A 234 -5.80 -31.02 -25.16
C SER A 234 -4.77 -31.43 -24.11
N ASP A 235 -4.94 -31.09 -22.82
CA ASP A 235 -3.99 -31.44 -21.75
C ASP A 235 -4.72 -31.85 -20.45
N SER A 236 -4.19 -32.86 -19.76
CA SER A 236 -4.63 -33.21 -18.41
C SER A 236 -4.12 -32.27 -17.32
N HIS A 237 -3.15 -31.40 -17.62
CA HIS A 237 -2.54 -30.49 -16.66
C HIS A 237 -3.08 -29.06 -16.78
N LEU A 238 -3.24 -28.40 -15.64
CA LEU A 238 -3.54 -26.97 -15.59
C LEU A 238 -2.25 -26.19 -15.94
N ARG A 239 -2.17 -25.67 -17.17
CA ARG A 239 -1.01 -24.90 -17.67
C ARG A 239 -1.11 -23.39 -17.45
N GLY A 240 -2.19 -22.92 -16.83
CA GLY A 240 -2.49 -21.49 -16.74
C GLY A 240 -3.09 -20.92 -18.02
N VAL A 241 -2.93 -19.62 -18.21
CA VAL A 241 -3.48 -18.85 -19.32
C VAL A 241 -2.50 -18.82 -20.48
N ASP A 242 -3.01 -19.12 -21.68
CA ASP A 242 -2.21 -19.09 -22.89
C ASP A 242 -1.85 -17.65 -23.28
N GLY A 243 -0.55 -17.35 -23.28
CA GLY A 243 0.00 -16.04 -23.62
C GLY A 243 -0.01 -15.73 -25.11
N SER A 244 -0.20 -16.72 -25.99
CA SER A 244 -0.26 -16.53 -27.44
C SER A 244 -1.63 -16.05 -27.95
N VAL A 245 -2.66 -16.06 -27.08
CA VAL A 245 -4.02 -15.66 -27.42
C VAL A 245 -4.31 -14.26 -26.86
N ASP A 246 -4.51 -13.27 -27.74
CA ASP A 246 -4.78 -11.88 -27.36
C ASP A 246 -6.07 -11.72 -26.54
N ASP A 247 -7.11 -12.49 -26.87
CA ASP A 247 -8.41 -12.47 -26.18
C ASP A 247 -8.33 -12.91 -24.70
N ASN A 248 -7.19 -13.43 -24.24
CA ASN A 248 -6.97 -13.77 -22.83
C ASN A 248 -6.55 -12.57 -21.96
N PHE A 249 -6.30 -11.42 -22.57
CA PHE A 249 -5.82 -10.21 -21.91
C PHE A 249 -6.83 -9.06 -22.02
N LEU A 250 -6.66 -8.04 -21.20
CA LEU A 250 -7.52 -6.85 -21.20
C LEU A 250 -7.30 -6.00 -22.46
N ASP A 251 -8.37 -5.74 -23.20
CA ASP A 251 -8.38 -4.75 -24.28
C ASP A 251 -8.50 -3.30 -23.76
N THR A 252 -9.11 -3.12 -22.58
CA THR A 252 -9.26 -1.82 -21.92
C THR A 252 -8.85 -1.84 -20.44
N VAL A 253 -8.46 -0.68 -19.92
CA VAL A 253 -8.18 -0.46 -18.49
C VAL A 253 -8.79 0.85 -18.01
N ASP A 254 -9.00 0.98 -16.69
CA ASP A 254 -9.39 2.25 -16.10
C ASP A 254 -8.19 2.95 -15.48
N VAL A 255 -7.98 4.23 -15.82
CA VAL A 255 -6.91 5.08 -15.31
C VAL A 255 -7.48 6.16 -14.40
N TYR A 256 -7.01 6.15 -13.15
CA TYR A 256 -7.40 7.11 -12.13
C TYR A 256 -6.19 7.93 -11.69
N ARG A 257 -6.48 9.17 -11.29
CA ARG A 257 -5.57 9.96 -10.47
C ARG A 257 -5.89 9.69 -9.00
N VAL A 258 -4.94 9.19 -8.24
CA VAL A 258 -5.04 9.01 -6.79
C VAL A 258 -4.18 10.06 -6.12
N TYR A 259 -4.81 11.03 -5.46
CA TYR A 259 -4.12 12.14 -4.81
C TYR A 259 -4.62 12.35 -3.38
N ASN A 260 -3.88 13.16 -2.63
CA ASN A 260 -4.27 13.58 -1.29
C ASN A 260 -5.17 14.81 -1.39
N ASP A 261 -6.47 14.66 -1.06
CA ASP A 261 -7.38 15.80 -0.96
C ASP A 261 -7.20 16.49 0.40
N PRO A 262 -6.67 17.72 0.44
CA PRO A 262 -6.43 18.43 1.68
C PRO A 262 -7.71 18.92 2.38
N GLN A 263 -8.90 18.81 1.78
CA GLN A 263 -10.16 19.34 2.33
C GLN A 263 -10.50 18.81 3.73
N THR A 264 -10.19 17.55 3.98
CA THR A 264 -10.48 16.87 5.25
C THR A 264 -9.17 16.46 5.90
N GLN A 265 -8.72 17.21 6.91
CA GLN A 265 -7.48 16.90 7.64
C GLN A 265 -7.72 16.55 9.10
N VAL A 266 -8.58 17.29 9.78
CA VAL A 266 -8.89 17.05 11.19
C VAL A 266 -10.32 17.48 11.52
N ASN A 267 -10.99 16.68 12.33
CA ASN A 267 -12.24 17.04 12.99
C ASN A 267 -11.99 17.18 14.48
N LEU A 268 -12.31 18.37 14.99
CA LEU A 268 -12.28 18.72 16.40
C LEU A 268 -13.58 18.26 17.03
N LEU A 269 -13.51 17.52 18.14
CA LEU A 269 -14.66 16.88 18.76
C LEU A 269 -14.83 17.37 20.21
N TRP A 270 -16.04 17.77 20.56
CA TRP A 270 -16.40 18.18 21.93
C TRP A 270 -17.51 17.29 22.49
N GLU A 271 -17.29 16.78 23.69
CA GLU A 271 -18.31 16.10 24.49
C GLU A 271 -19.42 17.10 24.85
N GLY A 272 -20.67 16.63 24.81
CA GLY A 272 -21.82 17.40 25.26
C GLY A 272 -21.71 17.72 26.75
N ARG A 273 -22.17 18.92 27.15
CA ARG A 273 -22.27 19.24 28.58
C ARG A 273 -23.42 18.43 29.19
N GLY A 274 -23.18 17.76 30.32
CA GLY A 274 -24.16 16.91 31.00
C GLY A 274 -25.38 17.62 31.60
N ILE A 275 -25.55 18.91 31.33
CA ILE A 275 -26.75 19.68 31.65
C ILE A 275 -27.42 19.89 30.29
N GLY A 276 -28.59 19.28 30.10
CA GLY A 276 -29.25 19.08 28.81
C GLY A 276 -29.24 20.30 27.89
N CYS A 277 -29.38 20.06 26.57
CA CYS A 277 -29.32 20.98 25.44
C CYS A 277 -29.69 22.47 25.70
N ASP A 278 -28.90 23.21 26.47
CA ASP A 278 -29.24 24.54 27.01
C ASP A 278 -28.75 25.69 26.11
N ALA A 279 -28.75 25.49 24.79
CA ALA A 279 -28.62 26.57 23.82
C ALA A 279 -29.77 26.53 22.81
N CYS A 280 -30.63 27.55 22.91
CA CYS A 280 -31.94 27.76 22.28
C CYS A 280 -31.99 27.87 20.74
N THR A 281 -31.13 27.23 19.96
CA THR A 281 -31.11 27.41 18.49
C THR A 281 -30.93 26.11 17.67
N GLY A 282 -31.46 24.99 18.16
CA GLY A 282 -31.91 23.88 17.31
C GLY A 282 -31.00 22.65 17.29
N GLY A 283 -31.59 21.49 17.60
CA GLY A 283 -31.10 20.15 17.27
C GLY A 283 -29.77 19.73 17.90
N CYS A 284 -29.74 19.48 19.21
CA CYS A 284 -28.58 18.86 19.85
C CYS A 284 -28.84 17.36 20.10
N ASN A 285 -28.04 16.50 19.48
CA ASN A 285 -28.02 15.07 19.75
C ASN A 285 -27.19 14.81 21.02
N LEU A 286 -27.86 14.46 22.12
CA LEU A 286 -27.26 14.23 23.45
C LEU A 286 -26.17 13.13 23.46
N CYS A 287 -26.15 12.25 22.47
CA CYS A 287 -25.23 11.12 22.37
C CYS A 287 -24.19 11.28 21.26
N GLU A 288 -23.98 12.49 20.74
CA GLU A 288 -23.01 12.76 19.68
C GLU A 288 -22.02 13.86 20.07
N TYR A 289 -20.81 13.80 19.50
CA TYR A 289 -19.84 14.87 19.62
C TYR A 289 -20.30 16.08 18.79
N SER A 290 -20.17 17.29 19.34
CA SER A 290 -20.13 18.47 18.48
C SER A 290 -18.84 18.43 17.68
N THR A 291 -18.93 18.67 16.36
CA THR A 291 -17.80 18.53 15.44
C THR A 291 -17.49 19.84 14.72
N GLN A 292 -16.22 20.11 14.47
CA GLN A 292 -15.76 21.24 13.66
C GLN A 292 -14.56 20.82 12.82
N ALA A 293 -14.53 21.19 11.54
CA ALA A 293 -13.36 20.99 10.70
C ALA A 293 -12.17 21.85 11.14
N GLY A 294 -10.97 21.38 10.84
CA GLY A 294 -9.73 22.12 11.06
C GLY A 294 -8.65 21.74 10.07
N CYS A 295 -7.52 22.43 10.19
CA CYS A 295 -6.30 22.14 9.44
C CYS A 295 -5.20 21.61 10.37
N LEU A 296 -4.32 20.80 9.78
CA LEU A 296 -3.12 20.28 10.40
C LEU A 296 -1.90 21.08 9.93
N SER A 297 -0.98 21.30 10.86
CA SER A 297 0.32 21.90 10.60
C SER A 297 1.38 21.09 11.33
N LEU A 298 2.51 20.81 10.67
CA LEU A 298 3.59 20.07 11.32
C LEU A 298 4.25 20.93 12.40
N ARG A 299 4.58 20.31 13.54
CA ARG A 299 5.40 20.91 14.59
C ARG A 299 6.63 20.05 14.89
N GLY A 300 7.82 20.58 14.62
CA GLY A 300 9.08 19.89 14.91
C GLY A 300 9.54 18.97 13.77
N ASP A 301 10.05 17.79 14.11
CA ASP A 301 10.57 16.83 13.13
C ASP A 301 9.43 16.04 12.45
N LEU A 302 9.45 15.99 11.12
CA LEU A 302 8.58 15.19 10.26
C LEU A 302 8.52 13.73 10.70
N LYS A 303 9.65 13.20 11.18
CA LYS A 303 9.77 11.81 11.61
C LYS A 303 8.82 11.48 12.75
N ASN A 304 8.65 12.40 13.71
CA ASN A 304 7.85 12.12 14.91
C ASN A 304 6.34 12.33 14.71
N SER A 305 5.90 12.84 13.55
CA SER A 305 4.50 13.15 13.23
C SER A 305 3.76 13.90 14.35
N MET A 306 4.42 14.90 14.94
CA MET A 306 3.78 15.81 15.88
C MET A 306 3.03 16.88 15.07
N VAL A 307 1.71 16.80 15.09
CA VAL A 307 0.84 17.68 14.31
C VAL A 307 0.09 18.64 15.22
N ALA A 308 0.16 19.92 14.90
CA ALA A 308 -0.65 20.95 15.51
C ALA A 308 -1.96 21.11 14.73
N TYR A 309 -3.08 21.23 15.44
CA TYR A 309 -4.39 21.40 14.84
C TYR A 309 -4.93 22.81 15.10
N ARG A 310 -5.69 23.36 14.15
CA ARG A 310 -6.39 24.65 14.30
C ARG A 310 -7.78 24.58 13.66
N PRO A 311 -8.81 25.20 14.26
CA PRO A 311 -10.10 25.38 13.60
C PRO A 311 -9.94 26.19 12.32
N ALA A 312 -10.47 25.68 11.22
CA ALA A 312 -10.35 26.30 9.91
C ALA A 312 -11.46 25.84 8.98
N ILE A 313 -11.76 26.65 7.96
CA ILE A 313 -12.74 26.35 6.92
C ILE A 313 -11.99 26.20 5.59
N TRP A 314 -12.26 25.13 4.86
CA TRP A 314 -11.68 24.96 3.53
C TRP A 314 -12.29 25.96 2.54
N ASN A 315 -11.44 26.69 1.84
CA ASN A 315 -11.82 27.61 0.78
C ASN A 315 -11.46 27.00 -0.58
N ALA A 316 -12.47 26.44 -1.26
CA ALA A 316 -12.30 25.79 -2.54
C ALA A 316 -11.83 26.73 -3.66
N ALA A 317 -12.06 28.04 -3.55
CA ALA A 317 -11.62 29.01 -4.54
C ALA A 317 -10.11 29.30 -4.45
N THR A 318 -9.54 29.28 -3.25
CA THR A 318 -8.10 29.53 -3.02
C THR A 318 -7.30 28.24 -2.86
N GLY A 319 -7.96 27.10 -2.64
CA GLY A 319 -7.29 25.84 -2.33
C GLY A 319 -6.55 25.88 -0.98
N ALA A 320 -7.06 26.67 -0.03
CA ALA A 320 -6.43 26.89 1.27
C ALA A 320 -7.45 26.88 2.42
N PHE A 321 -6.94 26.75 3.64
CA PHE A 321 -7.74 26.85 4.86
C PHE A 321 -7.77 28.28 5.39
N ASP A 322 -8.97 28.84 5.52
CA ASP A 322 -9.22 30.12 6.20
C ASP A 322 -9.39 29.89 7.70
N THR A 323 -8.79 30.76 8.52
CA THR A 323 -8.85 30.64 9.98
C THR A 323 -10.28 30.78 10.50
N ALA A 324 -10.67 29.93 11.44
CA ALA A 324 -11.96 30.02 12.12
C ALA A 324 -11.79 30.12 13.65
N ALA A 325 -12.83 30.60 14.34
CA ALA A 325 -12.90 30.50 15.79
C ALA A 325 -13.38 29.10 16.22
N LEU A 326 -13.07 28.70 17.47
CA LEU A 326 -13.57 27.44 18.03
C LEU A 326 -15.09 27.51 18.21
N ALA A 327 -15.81 26.51 17.70
CA ALA A 327 -17.27 26.45 17.78
C ALA A 327 -17.81 26.43 19.22
N VAL A 328 -17.09 25.80 20.15
CA VAL A 328 -17.52 25.61 21.55
C VAL A 328 -16.74 26.49 22.54
N ALA A 329 -16.01 27.53 22.06
CA ALA A 329 -15.21 28.46 22.87
C ALA A 329 -14.30 27.80 23.93
N ARG A 330 -13.88 26.56 23.67
CA ARG A 330 -12.97 25.75 24.49
C ARG A 330 -12.19 24.79 23.61
N GLN A 331 -11.07 24.27 24.09
CA GLN A 331 -10.30 23.24 23.38
C GLN A 331 -11.17 21.98 23.15
N PRO A 332 -11.05 21.31 22.00
CA PRO A 332 -11.70 20.03 21.75
C PRO A 332 -11.22 18.94 22.73
N ASP A 333 -12.11 18.02 23.06
CA ASP A 333 -11.84 16.90 23.95
C ASP A 333 -11.08 15.78 23.24
N ASN A 334 -11.44 15.54 21.97
CA ASN A 334 -10.79 14.60 21.08
C ASN A 334 -10.54 15.26 19.72
N VAL A 335 -9.58 14.71 18.97
CA VAL A 335 -9.40 15.03 17.55
C VAL A 335 -9.41 13.74 16.74
N ARG A 336 -10.04 13.82 15.56
CA ARG A 336 -10.05 12.77 14.56
C ARG A 336 -9.21 13.25 13.39
N LEU A 337 -8.15 12.51 13.06
CA LEU A 337 -7.13 12.90 12.08
C LEU A 337 -7.30 12.12 10.79
N TRP A 338 -7.06 12.79 9.67
CA TRP A 338 -6.85 12.21 8.35
C TRP A 338 -5.57 12.78 7.76
N TYR A 339 -4.62 11.90 7.48
CA TYR A 339 -3.30 12.34 7.04
C TYR A 339 -2.59 11.31 6.19
N TYR A 340 -1.65 11.80 5.41
CA TYR A 340 -0.77 11.02 4.58
C TYR A 340 0.60 10.94 5.24
N ALA A 341 1.09 9.73 5.52
CA ALA A 341 2.36 9.51 6.20
C ALA A 341 3.08 8.25 5.72
N GLY A 342 4.40 8.27 5.78
CA GLY A 342 5.26 7.16 5.46
C GLY A 342 6.62 7.60 4.93
N LEU A 343 7.54 6.65 4.83
CA LEU A 343 8.89 6.88 4.38
C LEU A 343 8.90 7.25 2.88
N ARG A 344 9.44 8.43 2.55
CA ARG A 344 9.70 8.83 1.16
C ARG A 344 11.19 8.70 0.86
N ASP A 345 11.52 7.77 -0.03
CA ASP A 345 12.87 7.68 -0.58
C ASP A 345 12.98 8.56 -1.82
N HIS A 346 13.54 9.75 -1.66
CA HIS A 346 13.72 10.73 -2.73
C HIS A 346 14.72 10.28 -3.82
N SER A 347 15.41 9.15 -3.65
CA SER A 347 16.23 8.57 -4.72
C SER A 347 15.41 7.81 -5.77
N LEU A 348 14.17 7.44 -5.44
CA LEU A 348 13.26 6.75 -6.35
C LEU A 348 12.56 7.74 -7.27
N HIS A 349 12.17 7.26 -8.46
CA HIS A 349 11.35 8.03 -9.38
C HIS A 349 9.99 8.39 -8.77
N CYS A 350 9.33 7.40 -8.14
CA CYS A 350 8.06 7.58 -7.46
C CYS A 350 8.13 7.18 -5.99
N ALA A 351 8.63 8.08 -5.15
CA ALA A 351 8.76 7.88 -3.70
C ALA A 351 7.43 7.67 -2.94
N VAL A 352 6.29 7.86 -3.61
CA VAL A 352 4.94 7.68 -3.05
C VAL A 352 4.34 6.30 -3.31
N ASP A 353 4.81 5.60 -4.34
CA ASP A 353 4.27 4.27 -4.71
C ASP A 353 5.32 3.16 -4.63
N GLU A 354 6.60 3.53 -4.63
CA GLU A 354 7.70 2.59 -4.65
C GLU A 354 8.34 2.47 -3.27
N MET A 355 8.43 1.24 -2.80
CA MET A 355 9.22 0.91 -1.61
C MET A 355 10.70 1.07 -1.92
N SER A 356 11.50 1.56 -0.97
CA SER A 356 12.95 1.57 -1.14
C SER A 356 13.48 0.16 -1.38
N GLY A 357 14.47 0.01 -2.26
CA GLY A 357 14.98 -1.32 -2.64
C GLY A 357 15.52 -2.13 -1.44
N GLU A 358 15.98 -1.45 -0.40
CA GLU A 358 16.35 -2.04 0.88
C GLU A 358 15.15 -2.67 1.59
N TRP A 359 14.07 -1.89 1.80
CA TRP A 359 12.87 -2.39 2.47
C TRP A 359 12.12 -3.41 1.62
N ALA A 360 12.09 -3.24 0.30
CA ALA A 360 11.49 -4.21 -0.62
C ALA A 360 12.15 -5.58 -0.49
N ARG A 361 13.49 -5.64 -0.43
CA ARG A 361 14.23 -6.88 -0.17
C ARG A 361 13.93 -7.45 1.22
N THR A 362 13.93 -6.60 2.25
CA THR A 362 13.64 -7.02 3.62
C THR A 362 12.24 -7.64 3.74
N VAL A 363 11.22 -6.98 3.20
CA VAL A 363 9.84 -7.50 3.16
C VAL A 363 9.78 -8.79 2.34
N ALA A 364 10.44 -8.84 1.19
CA ALA A 364 10.41 -10.03 0.34
C ALA A 364 11.00 -11.28 1.03
N TYR A 365 12.16 -11.13 1.67
CA TYR A 365 12.80 -12.23 2.39
C TYR A 365 12.03 -12.63 3.64
N TYR A 366 11.42 -11.66 4.34
CA TYR A 366 10.60 -11.98 5.50
C TYR A 366 9.30 -12.68 5.10
N ALA A 367 8.62 -12.21 4.05
CA ALA A 367 7.45 -12.85 3.49
C ALA A 367 7.75 -14.30 3.06
N ALA A 368 8.88 -14.53 2.36
CA ALA A 368 9.33 -15.88 2.00
C ALA A 368 9.54 -16.76 3.25
N ALA A 369 10.07 -16.19 4.33
CA ALA A 369 10.23 -16.89 5.59
C ALA A 369 8.91 -17.13 6.35
N ILE A 370 7.83 -16.40 6.08
CA ILE A 370 6.51 -16.63 6.72
C ILE A 370 5.77 -17.79 6.06
N LEU A 371 5.94 -17.98 4.75
CA LEU A 371 5.31 -19.08 4.01
C LEU A 371 5.55 -20.42 4.71
N ASP A 372 4.48 -21.18 4.92
CA ASP A 372 4.48 -22.49 5.59
C ASP A 372 4.65 -23.65 4.60
N ARG A 373 4.28 -23.43 3.35
CA ARG A 373 4.30 -24.40 2.26
C ARG A 373 5.38 -24.10 1.23
N GLN A 374 5.70 -25.12 0.44
CA GLN A 374 6.61 -24.99 -0.69
C GLN A 374 5.91 -24.30 -1.85
N VAL A 375 6.66 -23.44 -2.54
CA VAL A 375 6.18 -22.79 -3.75
C VAL A 375 6.26 -23.72 -4.96
N CYS A 376 5.41 -23.48 -5.95
CA CYS A 376 5.51 -24.13 -7.26
C CYS A 376 6.61 -23.46 -8.11
N ALA A 377 7.88 -23.79 -7.93
CA ALA A 377 8.94 -23.13 -8.67
C ALA A 377 10.09 -24.06 -9.04
N CYS A 378 11.00 -23.55 -9.86
CA CYS A 378 12.20 -24.29 -10.27
C CYS A 378 13.13 -24.48 -9.09
N GLU A 379 13.98 -25.51 -9.15
CA GLU A 379 14.94 -25.87 -8.09
C GLU A 379 15.72 -24.67 -7.53
N ASN A 380 16.13 -23.74 -8.42
CA ASN A 380 16.86 -22.53 -8.01
C ASN A 380 16.01 -21.56 -7.17
N ILE A 381 14.72 -21.41 -7.49
CA ILE A 381 13.81 -20.54 -6.76
C ILE A 381 13.40 -21.22 -5.46
N HIS A 382 13.13 -22.52 -5.52
CA HIS A 382 12.78 -23.34 -4.38
C HIS A 382 13.91 -23.33 -3.33
N SER A 383 15.15 -23.60 -3.73
CA SER A 383 16.32 -23.49 -2.84
C SER A 383 16.55 -22.08 -2.29
N ASN A 384 16.26 -21.02 -3.06
CA ASN A 384 16.32 -19.65 -2.58
C ASN A 384 15.26 -19.36 -1.50
N ILE A 385 14.03 -19.86 -1.67
CA ILE A 385 12.97 -19.69 -0.66
C ILE A 385 13.24 -20.53 0.59
N GLU A 386 13.67 -21.78 0.42
CA GLU A 386 14.06 -22.66 1.54
C GLU A 386 15.21 -22.04 2.35
N TYR A 387 16.15 -21.37 1.70
CA TYR A 387 17.22 -20.63 2.37
C TYR A 387 16.68 -19.58 3.37
N TRP A 388 15.59 -18.88 3.02
CA TRP A 388 14.97 -17.89 3.90
C TRP A 388 14.03 -18.50 4.95
N GLN A 389 13.41 -19.64 4.62
CA GLN A 389 12.55 -20.41 5.53
C GLN A 389 13.35 -21.21 6.58
N ASP A 390 14.63 -21.46 6.34
CA ASP A 390 15.54 -22.19 7.23
C ASP A 390 15.49 -21.63 8.67
N ASP A 391 15.01 -22.45 9.59
CA ASP A 391 14.92 -22.12 11.01
C ASP A 391 16.25 -22.38 11.71
N ARG A 392 16.90 -21.29 12.10
CA ARG A 392 18.24 -21.36 12.71
C ARG A 392 18.21 -21.91 14.13
N ALA A 393 17.05 -21.95 14.79
CA ALA A 393 16.93 -22.44 16.18
C ALA A 393 16.97 -23.98 16.27
N VAL A 394 16.62 -24.67 15.19
CA VAL A 394 16.64 -26.13 15.14
C VAL A 394 18.10 -26.59 15.02
N ARG A 395 18.57 -27.38 15.99
CA ARG A 395 19.90 -28.01 15.93
C ARG A 395 19.96 -29.03 14.79
N GLY A 396 20.57 -28.65 13.66
CA GLY A 396 20.63 -29.46 12.44
C GLY A 396 21.92 -29.30 11.61
N LYS A 397 21.90 -29.82 10.37
CA LYS A 397 23.01 -30.14 9.43
C LYS A 397 24.17 -29.13 9.31
N GLU A 398 23.96 -27.87 9.66
CA GLU A 398 24.97 -26.81 9.67
C GLU A 398 24.87 -26.01 10.97
N GLY A 399 25.24 -26.62 12.11
CA GLY A 399 25.10 -26.02 13.45
C GLY A 399 25.73 -24.63 13.57
N LEU A 400 24.97 -23.59 13.22
CA LEU A 400 25.37 -22.20 13.29
C LEU A 400 24.89 -21.63 14.63
N ASN A 401 25.80 -21.01 15.36
CA ASN A 401 25.49 -20.33 16.61
C ASN A 401 24.63 -19.09 16.31
N ILE A 402 23.33 -19.15 16.60
CA ILE A 402 22.50 -17.95 16.65
C ILE A 402 23.00 -17.07 17.80
N PRO A 403 23.31 -15.78 17.56
CA PRO A 403 23.64 -14.88 18.66
C PRO A 403 22.43 -14.70 19.58
N THR A 404 22.62 -14.73 20.90
CA THR A 404 21.51 -14.71 21.89
C THR A 404 20.51 -13.58 21.66
N ARG A 405 20.96 -12.40 21.20
CA ARG A 405 20.10 -11.25 20.85
C ARG A 405 19.03 -11.53 19.78
N MET A 406 19.21 -12.59 19.00
CA MET A 406 18.29 -13.02 17.94
C MET A 406 17.29 -14.07 18.41
N LEU A 407 17.56 -14.73 19.55
CA LEU A 407 16.56 -15.61 20.16
C LEU A 407 15.38 -14.78 20.69
N ASP A 408 15.61 -13.53 21.05
CA ASP A 408 14.58 -12.56 21.46
C ASP A 408 13.95 -11.81 20.26
N ASN A 409 14.12 -12.31 19.02
CA ASN A 409 13.53 -11.68 17.83
C ASN A 409 12.00 -11.88 17.81
N PRO A 410 11.19 -10.80 17.85
CA PRO A 410 9.73 -10.92 17.78
C PRO A 410 9.23 -11.53 16.46
N PHE A 411 10.01 -11.44 15.38
CA PHE A 411 9.66 -12.00 14.07
C PHE A 411 9.90 -13.51 13.94
N GLY A 412 10.59 -14.11 14.92
CA GLY A 412 10.97 -15.53 14.92
C GLY A 412 12.42 -15.79 14.51
N THR A 413 12.76 -17.08 14.40
CA THR A 413 14.15 -17.59 14.26
C THR A 413 14.50 -18.03 12.85
N ARG A 414 13.57 -17.94 11.89
CA ARG A 414 13.83 -18.17 10.47
C ARG A 414 14.75 -17.10 9.91
N ARG A 415 15.58 -17.46 8.92
CA ARG A 415 16.62 -16.57 8.40
C ARG A 415 16.07 -15.24 7.86
N GLY A 416 14.96 -15.26 7.12
CA GLY A 416 14.33 -14.03 6.63
C GLY A 416 13.80 -13.12 7.75
N ALA A 417 13.25 -13.71 8.82
CA ALA A 417 12.80 -12.99 10.01
C ALA A 417 13.97 -12.32 10.76
N MET A 418 15.10 -13.03 10.90
CA MET A 418 16.31 -12.47 11.50
C MET A 418 16.88 -11.31 10.68
N TYR A 419 16.91 -11.44 9.35
CA TYR A 419 17.35 -10.38 8.44
C TYR A 419 16.49 -9.12 8.58
N ALA A 420 15.17 -9.28 8.64
CA ALA A 420 14.26 -8.16 8.84
C ALA A 420 14.46 -7.48 10.18
N TRP A 421 14.66 -8.25 11.25
CA TRP A 421 14.92 -7.69 12.57
C TRP A 421 16.21 -6.89 12.66
N GLU A 422 17.29 -7.36 12.02
CA GLU A 422 18.54 -6.59 11.92
C GLU A 422 18.31 -5.25 11.23
N ARG A 423 17.49 -5.24 10.18
CA ARG A 423 17.17 -4.00 9.47
C ARG A 423 16.37 -3.04 10.36
N VAL A 424 15.34 -3.54 11.06
CA VAL A 424 14.52 -2.75 11.99
C VAL A 424 15.37 -2.18 13.14
N LYS A 425 16.36 -2.93 13.63
CA LYS A 425 17.27 -2.49 14.70
C LYS A 425 18.44 -1.63 14.23
N SER A 426 18.66 -1.48 12.93
CA SER A 426 19.74 -0.66 12.41
C SER A 426 19.58 0.81 12.85
N ALA A 427 20.69 1.48 13.17
CA ALA A 427 20.65 2.82 13.74
C ALA A 427 19.91 3.80 12.83
N GLY A 428 18.91 4.49 13.39
CA GLY A 428 18.07 5.45 12.65
C GLY A 428 16.95 4.83 11.82
N ALA A 429 16.79 3.51 11.83
CA ALA A 429 15.67 2.85 11.16
C ALA A 429 14.36 3.09 11.91
N ALA A 430 14.29 2.81 13.22
CA ALA A 430 13.08 3.02 14.01
C ALA A 430 12.99 4.45 14.56
N ILE A 431 11.78 5.01 14.60
CA ILE A 431 11.54 6.27 15.29
C ILE A 431 11.47 5.99 16.79
N GLY A 432 12.35 6.65 17.55
CA GLY A 432 12.31 6.56 19.01
C GLY A 432 10.95 7.03 19.52
N GLN A 433 10.19 6.13 20.15
CA GLN A 433 9.11 6.56 21.03
C GLN A 433 9.76 7.22 22.24
N ALA A 434 9.92 8.54 22.21
CA ALA A 434 10.01 9.27 23.46
C ALA A 434 8.75 8.88 24.24
N MET A 435 8.93 8.13 25.35
CA MET A 435 7.84 7.87 26.28
C MET A 435 7.30 9.23 26.70
N THR A 436 6.19 9.64 26.10
CA THR A 436 5.37 10.70 26.64
C THR A 436 4.83 10.14 27.95
N LEU A 437 5.55 10.42 29.04
CA LEU A 437 5.05 10.24 30.40
C LEU A 437 3.76 11.06 30.47
N ALA A 438 2.62 10.35 30.46
CA ALA A 438 1.29 10.90 30.57
C ALA A 438 1.04 11.43 31.99
#